data_AF-A0A3C1LBG8-F1
#
_entry.id   AF-A0A3C1LBG8-F1
#
_cell.length_a   1.000
_cell.length_b   1.000
_cell.length_c   1.000
_cell.angle_alpha   90.00
_cell.angle_beta   90.00
_cell.angle_gamma   90.00
#
_symmetry.space_group_name_H-M   'P 1'
#
loop_
_entity.id
_entity.type
_entity.pdbx_description
1 polymer ?
#
loop_
_entity_poly.entity_id
_entity_poly.type
_entity_poly.pdbx_seq_one_letter_code
_entity_poly.pdbx_strand_id
1 'polypeptide(L)'
;VARPQLHRPSTHLLLDEFQDPDPIQPELAVRITAEPVDQAADWRVLRPLPGRLTVVGDPKQSIYRFRRADIAQFLQAREQIGAERATLSANFRSAAPIIDWVNATMSKLIVYEADVQPAYEPLIAARPGPSEHG
;
A
#
# COMPACT_ATOMS: atom_id res chain seq x y z
N VAL A 1 -26.01 5.16 -8.55
CA VAL A 1 -26.78 6.21 -7.81
C VAL A 1 -25.92 6.97 -6.77
N ALA A 2 -24.87 6.38 -6.17
CA ALA A 2 -24.06 7.05 -5.12
C ALA A 2 -22.89 7.96 -5.59
N ARG A 3 -22.36 7.77 -6.82
CA ARG A 3 -21.14 8.48 -7.29
C ARG A 3 -21.25 10.01 -7.23
N PRO A 4 -22.34 10.67 -7.68
CA PRO A 4 -22.42 12.15 -7.67
C PRO A 4 -22.46 12.76 -6.26
N GLN A 5 -22.88 12.01 -5.24
CA GLN A 5 -22.94 12.50 -3.86
C GLN A 5 -21.56 12.44 -3.18
N LEU A 6 -20.76 11.44 -3.54
CA LEU A 6 -19.41 11.22 -3.03
C LEU A 6 -18.35 12.01 -3.81
N HIS A 7 -18.64 12.40 -5.04
CA HIS A 7 -17.77 13.19 -5.90
C HIS A 7 -18.03 14.68 -5.72
N ARG A 8 -17.32 15.29 -4.77
CA ARG A 8 -17.29 16.73 -4.54
C ARG A 8 -15.90 17.27 -4.87
N PRO A 9 -15.75 18.57 -5.20
CA PRO A 9 -14.43 19.16 -5.46
C PRO A 9 -13.42 18.95 -4.33
N SER A 10 -13.90 18.77 -3.09
CA SER A 10 -13.12 18.53 -1.88
C SER A 10 -12.97 17.05 -1.50
N THR A 11 -13.36 16.10 -2.36
CA THR A 11 -13.28 14.68 -2.02
C THR A 11 -11.81 14.22 -2.07
N HIS A 12 -11.30 13.80 -0.92
CA HIS A 12 -10.03 13.10 -0.78
C HIS A 12 -10.29 11.74 -0.14
N LEU A 13 -9.72 10.68 -0.71
CA LEU A 13 -9.86 9.31 -0.24
C LEU A 13 -8.50 8.79 0.22
N LEU A 14 -8.47 8.24 1.43
CA LEU A 14 -7.36 7.48 1.98
C LEU A 14 -7.78 6.02 2.07
N LEU A 15 -7.05 5.14 1.41
CA LEU A 15 -7.15 3.70 1.59
C LEU A 15 -5.99 3.24 2.45
N ASP A 16 -6.29 2.59 3.58
CA ASP A 16 -5.32 1.95 4.45
C ASP A 16 -5.39 0.42 4.28
N GLU A 17 -4.34 -0.29 4.71
CA GLU A 17 -4.23 -1.75 4.61
C GLU A 17 -4.44 -2.28 3.17
N PHE A 18 -4.00 -1.51 2.17
CA PHE A 18 -4.25 -1.83 0.76
C PHE A 18 -3.55 -3.11 0.28
N GLN A 19 -2.73 -3.78 1.09
CA GLN A 19 -2.10 -5.05 0.73
C GLN A 19 -3.09 -6.22 0.59
N ASP A 20 -4.31 -6.12 1.13
CA ASP A 20 -5.37 -7.13 1.00
C ASP A 20 -6.71 -6.52 0.50
N PRO A 21 -6.72 -5.80 -0.64
CA PRO A 21 -7.91 -5.08 -1.06
C PRO A 21 -8.90 -6.05 -1.73
N ASP A 22 -10.19 -5.88 -1.46
CA ASP A 22 -11.23 -6.49 -2.29
C ASP A 22 -11.09 -5.91 -3.72
N PRO A 23 -11.16 -6.73 -4.80
CA PRO A 23 -11.06 -6.28 -6.19
C PRO A 23 -11.93 -5.06 -6.54
N ILE A 24 -13.04 -4.84 -5.83
CA ILE A 24 -13.94 -3.69 -6.04
C ILE A 24 -13.40 -2.37 -5.44
N GLN A 25 -12.55 -2.42 -4.42
CA GLN A 25 -12.06 -1.23 -3.71
C GLN A 25 -11.20 -0.32 -4.59
N PRO A 26 -10.20 -0.81 -5.35
CA PRO A 26 -9.43 0.02 -6.27
C PRO A 26 -10.32 0.68 -7.32
N GLU A 27 -11.26 -0.07 -7.89
CA GLU A 27 -12.22 0.44 -8.88
C GLU A 27 -13.04 1.60 -8.31
N LEU A 28 -13.65 1.38 -7.14
CA LEU A 28 -14.49 2.40 -6.51
C LEU A 28 -13.67 3.65 -6.17
N ALA A 29 -12.48 3.47 -5.61
CA ALA A 29 -11.59 4.55 -5.24
C ALA A 29 -11.20 5.41 -6.45
N VAL A 30 -10.81 4.77 -7.57
CA VAL A 30 -10.50 5.48 -8.80
C VAL A 30 -11.73 6.20 -9.35
N ARG A 31 -12.90 5.55 -9.39
CA ARG A 31 -14.13 6.19 -9.88
C ARG A 31 -14.59 7.38 -9.03
N ILE A 32 -14.38 7.36 -7.72
CA ILE A 32 -14.70 8.47 -6.80
C ILE A 32 -13.70 9.63 -6.91
N THR A 33 -12.50 9.39 -7.43
CA THR A 33 -11.42 10.39 -7.41
C THR A 33 -11.01 10.90 -8.79
N ALA A 34 -11.36 10.20 -9.88
CA ALA A 34 -11.19 10.61 -11.28
C ALA A 34 -12.26 11.62 -11.73
N GLU A 35 -12.09 12.37 -12.82
CA GLU A 35 -13.07 13.39 -13.23
C GLU A 35 -14.51 12.84 -13.41
N PRO A 36 -15.58 13.58 -13.04
CA PRO A 36 -16.95 13.10 -13.17
C PRO A 36 -17.41 12.83 -14.60
N VAL A 37 -16.76 13.46 -15.59
CA VAL A 37 -17.04 13.26 -17.02
C VAL A 37 -16.47 11.95 -17.57
N ASP A 38 -15.59 11.29 -16.82
CA ASP A 38 -15.07 9.97 -17.15
C ASP A 38 -16.14 8.89 -16.87
N GLN A 39 -16.92 8.60 -17.92
CA GLN A 39 -17.88 7.50 -17.99
C GLN A 39 -17.28 6.22 -18.60
N ALA A 40 -15.95 6.08 -18.61
CA ALA A 40 -15.33 4.89 -19.17
C ALA A 40 -15.90 3.62 -18.49
N ALA A 41 -16.28 2.65 -19.32
CA ALA A 41 -16.79 1.37 -18.86
C ALA A 41 -15.70 0.63 -18.06
N ASP A 42 -14.47 0.63 -18.59
CA ASP A 42 -13.29 0.13 -17.88
C ASP A 42 -12.73 1.23 -16.96
N TRP A 43 -12.62 0.94 -15.66
CA TRP A 43 -12.05 1.87 -14.70
C TRP A 43 -10.52 1.97 -14.80
N ARG A 44 -9.85 0.98 -15.41
CA ARG A 44 -8.38 0.90 -15.48
C ARG A 44 -7.76 1.96 -16.40
N VAL A 45 -8.56 2.56 -17.27
CA VAL A 45 -8.15 3.70 -18.12
C VAL A 45 -8.35 5.04 -17.41
N LEU A 46 -9.01 5.05 -16.25
CA LEU A 46 -9.23 6.25 -15.47
C LEU A 46 -8.01 6.54 -14.59
N ARG A 47 -7.83 7.81 -14.26
CA ARG A 47 -6.80 8.24 -13.31
C ARG A 47 -7.42 9.15 -12.25
N PRO A 48 -7.12 8.93 -10.96
CA PRO A 48 -7.49 9.87 -9.91
C PRO A 48 -6.94 11.26 -10.22
N LEU A 49 -7.71 12.29 -9.85
CA LEU A 49 -7.18 13.65 -9.84
C LEU A 49 -6.04 13.78 -8.82
N PRO A 50 -5.03 14.63 -9.09
CA PRO A 50 -3.90 14.82 -8.19
C PRO A 50 -4.33 15.12 -6.75
N GLY A 51 -3.73 14.40 -5.79
CA GLY A 51 -4.00 14.57 -4.36
C GLY A 51 -5.35 14.03 -3.86
N ARG A 52 -6.20 13.46 -4.73
CA ARG A 52 -7.52 12.95 -4.32
C ARG A 52 -7.52 11.50 -3.87
N LEU A 53 -6.50 10.72 -4.20
CA LEU A 53 -6.35 9.34 -3.73
C LEU A 53 -4.98 9.17 -3.08
N THR A 54 -4.98 8.73 -1.82
CA THR A 54 -3.79 8.25 -1.12
C THR A 54 -4.02 6.80 -0.74
N VAL A 55 -3.01 5.97 -0.93
CA VAL A 55 -3.07 4.53 -0.65
C VAL A 55 -1.89 4.17 0.22
N VAL A 56 -2.17 3.49 1.31
CA VAL A 56 -1.20 3.01 2.29
C VAL A 56 -1.37 1.50 2.41
N GLY A 57 -0.25 0.80 2.47
CA GLY A 57 -0.23 -0.64 2.66
C GLY A 57 1.20 -1.17 2.72
N ASP A 58 1.35 -2.37 3.25
CA ASP A 58 2.62 -3.08 3.29
C ASP A 58 2.45 -4.48 2.67
N PRO A 59 2.97 -4.73 1.46
CA PRO A 59 2.83 -6.03 0.82
C PRO A 59 3.53 -7.16 1.59
N LYS A 60 4.46 -6.84 2.51
CA LYS A 60 5.09 -7.83 3.41
C LYS A 60 4.12 -8.32 4.50
N GLN A 61 3.03 -7.60 4.74
CA GLN A 61 2.02 -7.93 5.76
C GLN A 61 0.80 -8.65 5.17
N SER A 62 0.76 -8.91 3.86
CA SER A 62 -0.30 -9.74 3.29
C SER A 62 -0.12 -11.19 3.78
N ILE A 63 -0.93 -11.57 4.77
CA ILE A 63 -0.94 -12.91 5.37
C ILE A 63 -1.87 -13.88 4.61
N TYR A 64 -2.57 -13.40 3.58
CA TYR A 64 -3.51 -14.16 2.77
C TYR A 64 -2.87 -14.82 1.54
N ARG A 65 -1.62 -15.32 1.65
CA ARG A 65 -0.84 -15.93 0.55
C ARG A 65 -1.54 -17.11 -0.16
N PHE A 66 -2.55 -17.74 0.46
CA PHE A 66 -3.39 -18.75 -0.19
C PHE A 66 -4.30 -18.17 -1.30
N ARG A 67 -4.42 -16.84 -1.36
CA ARG A 67 -5.05 -16.06 -2.41
C ARG A 67 -3.97 -15.31 -3.20
N ARG A 68 -3.08 -16.03 -3.89
CA ARG A 68 -2.01 -15.47 -4.74
C ARG A 68 -2.44 -14.28 -5.62
N ALA A 69 -3.73 -14.19 -5.95
CA ALA A 69 -4.31 -13.08 -6.68
C ALA A 69 -4.18 -11.71 -5.97
N ASP A 70 -3.99 -11.65 -4.64
CA ASP A 70 -4.12 -10.40 -3.88
C ASP A 70 -2.87 -9.50 -4.02
N ILE A 71 -1.66 -10.07 -3.98
CA ILE A 71 -0.41 -9.32 -4.22
C ILE A 71 -0.31 -8.85 -5.67
N ALA A 72 -0.63 -9.72 -6.64
CA ALA A 72 -0.65 -9.33 -8.05
C ALA A 72 -1.66 -8.21 -8.32
N GLN A 73 -2.85 -8.26 -7.68
CA GLN A 73 -3.84 -7.20 -7.76
C GLN A 73 -3.36 -5.91 -7.11
N PHE A 74 -2.71 -5.97 -5.95
CA PHE A 74 -2.08 -4.79 -5.34
C PHE A 74 -1.08 -4.14 -6.29
N LEU A 75 -0.16 -4.93 -6.86
CA LEU A 75 0.86 -4.43 -7.78
C LEU A 75 0.23 -3.84 -9.04
N GLN A 76 -0.78 -4.50 -9.63
CA GLN A 76 -1.50 -3.98 -10.80
C GLN A 76 -2.28 -2.70 -10.49
N ALA A 77 -3.01 -2.67 -9.38
CA ALA A 77 -3.76 -1.49 -8.95
C ALA A 77 -2.81 -0.32 -8.69
N ARG A 78 -1.64 -0.58 -8.10
CA ARG A 78 -0.58 0.41 -7.91
C ARG A 78 -0.13 1.02 -9.24
N GLU A 79 0.18 0.20 -10.24
CA GLU A 79 0.57 0.70 -11.58
C GLU A 79 -0.58 1.46 -12.26
N GLN A 80 -1.82 1.00 -12.09
CA GLN A 80 -3.00 1.62 -12.68
C GLN A 80 -3.33 2.98 -12.06
N ILE A 81 -3.18 3.12 -10.75
CA ILE A 81 -3.40 4.39 -10.04
C ILE A 81 -2.34 5.42 -10.45
N GLY A 82 -1.10 4.99 -10.72
CA GLY A 82 -0.02 5.87 -11.16
C GLY A 82 0.39 6.91 -10.10
N ALA A 83 0.23 6.58 -8.82
CA ALA A 83 0.59 7.46 -7.72
C ALA A 83 2.12 7.57 -7.53
N GLU A 84 2.54 8.71 -7.00
CA GLU A 84 3.91 8.87 -6.49
C GLU A 84 4.15 7.91 -5.32
N ARG A 85 5.33 7.27 -5.29
CA ARG A 85 5.68 6.29 -4.26
C ARG A 85 6.52 6.93 -3.15
N ALA A 86 6.09 6.72 -1.92
CA ALA A 86 6.91 6.93 -0.72
C ALA A 86 7.07 5.61 0.05
N THR A 87 8.28 5.31 0.49
CA THR A 87 8.56 4.18 1.41
C THR A 87 8.82 4.73 2.80
N LEU A 88 8.16 4.16 3.81
CA LEU A 88 8.37 4.49 5.22
C LEU A 88 9.16 3.37 5.90
N SER A 89 10.47 3.57 6.08
CA SER A 89 11.35 2.59 6.74
C SER A 89 11.49 2.81 8.24
N ALA A 90 11.22 4.02 8.74
CA ALA A 90 11.35 4.36 10.15
C ALA A 90 10.27 3.66 11.00
N ASN A 91 10.70 2.85 11.97
CA ASN A 91 9.84 2.19 12.94
C ASN A 91 9.87 2.95 14.28
N PHE A 92 8.73 3.51 14.67
CA PHE A 92 8.57 4.25 15.92
C PHE A 92 7.97 3.41 17.07
N ARG A 93 7.64 2.14 16.79
CA ARG A 93 6.89 1.26 17.69
C ARG A 93 7.81 0.39 18.54
N SER A 94 8.87 -0.16 17.94
CA SER A 94 9.74 -1.17 18.55
C SER A 94 11.14 -0.62 18.81
N ALA A 95 11.82 -1.18 19.81
CA ALA A 95 13.22 -0.86 20.13
C ALA A 95 14.19 -1.47 19.11
N ALA A 96 15.39 -0.87 18.99
CA ALA A 96 16.43 -1.31 18.05
C ALA A 96 16.73 -2.82 18.08
N PRO A 97 16.90 -3.48 19.25
CA PRO A 97 17.22 -4.92 19.27
C PRO A 97 16.14 -5.81 18.62
N ILE A 98 14.86 -5.42 18.72
CA ILE A 98 13.77 -6.14 18.07
C ILE A 98 13.85 -5.94 16.56
N ILE A 99 14.08 -4.70 16.12
CA ILE A 99 14.21 -4.37 14.69
C ILE A 99 15.41 -5.09 14.08
N ASP A 100 16.55 -5.14 14.77
CA ASP A 100 17.74 -5.82 14.29
C ASP A 100 17.50 -7.33 14.12
N TRP A 101 16.87 -7.96 15.12
CA TRP A 101 16.51 -9.38 15.03
C TRP A 101 15.51 -9.66 13.91
N VAL A 102 14.49 -8.81 13.76
CA VAL A 102 13.50 -8.93 12.67
C VAL A 102 14.19 -8.77 11.31
N ASN A 103 15.03 -7.75 11.13
CA ASN A 103 15.77 -7.52 9.89
C ASN A 103 16.67 -8.72 9.54
N ALA A 104 17.45 -9.21 10.50
CA ALA A 104 18.37 -10.34 10.31
C ALA A 104 17.66 -11.67 9.99
N THR A 105 16.44 -11.84 10.51
CA THR A 105 15.63 -13.04 10.28
C THR A 105 14.88 -12.93 8.96
N MET A 106 14.13 -11.85 8.76
CA MET A 106 13.25 -11.67 7.61
C MET A 106 14.00 -11.43 6.32
N SER A 107 15.21 -10.85 6.33
CA SER A 107 16.03 -10.71 5.13
C SER A 107 16.42 -12.05 4.50
N LYS A 108 16.37 -13.14 5.27
CA LYS A 108 16.66 -14.51 4.81
C LYS A 108 15.41 -15.27 4.39
N LEU A 109 14.26 -14.93 4.98
CA LEU A 109 12.98 -15.62 4.74
C LEU A 109 12.15 -14.97 3.63
N ILE A 110 12.17 -13.64 3.56
CA ILE A 110 11.43 -12.85 2.58
C ILE A 110 12.34 -12.58 1.39
N VAL A 111 12.38 -13.55 0.48
CA VAL A 111 13.09 -13.46 -0.81
C VAL A 111 12.10 -13.02 -1.88
N TYR A 112 12.55 -12.19 -2.82
CA TYR A 112 11.72 -11.76 -3.94
C TYR A 112 11.26 -12.96 -4.79
N GLU A 113 9.96 -12.99 -5.10
CA GLU A 113 9.32 -13.92 -6.03
C GLU A 113 8.28 -13.12 -6.82
N ALA A 114 8.42 -13.10 -8.16
CA ALA A 114 7.55 -12.28 -9.02
C ALA A 114 6.06 -12.62 -8.79
N ASP A 115 5.24 -11.58 -8.63
CA ASP A 115 3.79 -11.64 -8.37
C ASP A 115 3.36 -12.42 -7.11
N VAL A 116 4.33 -12.84 -6.27
CA VAL A 116 4.07 -13.66 -5.09
C VAL A 116 4.61 -13.02 -3.82
N GLN A 117 5.81 -12.42 -3.88
CA GLN A 117 6.46 -11.88 -2.69
C GLN A 117 7.41 -10.74 -3.06
N PRO A 118 7.25 -9.54 -2.48
CA PRO A 118 8.20 -8.46 -2.69
C PRO A 118 9.56 -8.77 -2.04
N ALA A 119 10.60 -8.04 -2.45
CA ALA A 119 11.86 -8.04 -1.73
C ALA A 119 11.67 -7.48 -0.31
N TYR A 120 12.44 -7.99 0.65
CA TYR A 120 12.46 -7.44 1.99
C TYR A 120 13.07 -6.03 1.99
N GLU A 121 12.35 -5.06 2.55
CA GLU A 121 12.84 -3.71 2.84
C GLU A 121 13.10 -3.59 4.35
N PRO A 122 14.35 -3.37 4.80
CA PRO A 122 14.69 -3.29 6.22
C PRO A 122 14.02 -2.10 6.92
N LEU A 123 13.65 -2.32 8.18
CA LEU A 123 13.14 -1.26 9.07
C LEU A 123 14.30 -0.58 9.81
N ILE A 124 14.14 0.70 10.10
CA ILE A 124 15.11 1.51 10.86
C ILE A 124 14.44 1.90 12.17
N ALA A 125 14.99 1.48 13.31
CA ALA A 125 14.46 1.89 14.60
C ALA A 125 14.63 3.40 14.80
N ALA A 126 13.52 4.11 15.03
CA ALA A 126 13.55 5.55 15.24
C ALA A 126 14.03 5.95 16.64
N ARG A 127 13.96 5.02 17.60
CA ARG A 127 14.50 5.19 18.94
C ARG A 127 15.83 4.46 19.04
N PRO A 128 16.91 5.12 19.50
CA PRO A 128 18.13 4.40 19.84
C PRO A 128 17.80 3.33 20.90
N GLY A 129 18.46 2.18 20.82
CA GLY A 129 18.43 1.20 21.91
C GLY A 129 18.89 1.86 23.22
N PRO A 130 18.55 1.28 24.39
CA PRO A 130 19.15 1.74 25.62
C PRO A 130 20.67 1.79 25.42
N SER A 131 21.28 2.93 25.73
CA SER A 131 22.74 3.04 25.84
C SER A 131 23.20 1.87 26.71
N GLU A 132 24.16 1.09 26.22
CA GLU A 132 24.85 0.11 27.04
C GLU A 132 25.51 0.89 28.19
N HIS A 133 24.81 0.97 29.32
CA HIS A 133 25.41 1.38 30.56
C HIS A 133 26.32 0.23 30.96
N GLY A 134 27.63 0.48 30.88
CA GLY A 134 28.68 -0.44 31.31
C GLY A 134 28.69 -0.68 32.81
#